data_AF-A0A7Y5VQN4-F1
#
_entry.id   AF-A0A7Y5VQN4-F1
#
_cell.length_a   1.000
_cell.length_b   1.000
_cell.length_c   1.000
_cell.angle_alpha   90.00
_cell.angle_beta   90.00
_cell.angle_gamma   90.00
#
_symmetry.space_group_name_H-M   'P 1'
#
loop_
_entity.id
_entity.type
_entity.pdbx_description
1 polymer ?
#
loop_
_entity_poly.entity_id
_entity_poly.type
_entity_poly.pdbx_seq_one_letter_code
_entity_poly.pdbx_strand_id
1 'polypeptide(L)'
;MKLRPTHEALKDCIEKAGVKKVAGALGISSSLVYKWCQPPDDEKGESSGAANPLDRMLTIYELSGDSEIIQYLCRRAGGFFTENPHAKTKAELRFVTETIEILNKFADLMHYAERSLRGDGVIDHGEAVNLRQDWDRLKSRLEHFITACEQGQFDIRKEKD
;
A
#
# COMPACT_ATOMS: atom_id res chain seq x y z
N MET A 1 9.99 9.62 -0.63
CA MET A 1 10.95 8.51 -0.85
C MET A 1 10.93 8.13 -2.33
N LYS A 2 12.08 7.97 -3.00
CA LYS A 2 12.10 7.52 -4.40
C LYS A 2 11.82 6.02 -4.44
N LEU A 3 10.78 5.58 -5.15
CA LEU A 3 10.46 4.17 -5.28
C LEU A 3 11.58 3.47 -6.08
N ARG A 4 12.01 2.29 -5.62
CA ARG A 4 13.03 1.49 -6.33
C ARG A 4 12.45 0.95 -7.64
N PRO A 5 13.27 0.80 -8.71
CA PRO A 5 12.83 0.17 -9.95
C PRO A 5 12.28 -1.26 -9.73
N THR A 6 11.30 -1.64 -10.54
CA THR A 6 10.61 -2.95 -10.44
C THR A 6 11.54 -4.14 -10.63
N HIS A 7 12.50 -4.06 -11.56
CA HIS A 7 13.47 -5.12 -11.83
C HIS A 7 14.38 -5.40 -10.61
N GLU A 8 14.73 -4.37 -9.83
CA GLU A 8 15.48 -4.55 -8.58
C GLU A 8 14.62 -5.24 -7.50
N ALA A 9 13.37 -4.79 -7.34
CA ALA A 9 12.43 -5.40 -6.39
C ALA A 9 12.17 -6.88 -6.70
N LEU A 10 12.06 -7.22 -7.99
CA LEU A 10 11.93 -8.60 -8.44
C LEU A 10 13.21 -9.40 -8.22
N LYS A 11 14.38 -8.82 -8.51
CA LYS A 11 15.67 -9.45 -8.28
C LYS A 11 15.84 -9.90 -6.83
N ASP A 12 15.59 -9.01 -5.88
CA ASP A 12 15.66 -9.31 -4.44
C ASP A 12 14.78 -10.51 -4.04
N CYS A 13 13.58 -10.60 -4.60
CA CYS A 13 12.64 -11.68 -4.32
C CYS A 13 13.04 -13.00 -4.98
N ILE A 14 13.46 -12.94 -6.25
CA ILE A 14 13.84 -14.11 -7.05
C ILE A 14 15.13 -14.73 -6.53
N GLU A 15 16.11 -13.93 -6.10
CA GLU A 15 17.36 -14.41 -5.51
C GLU A 15 17.12 -15.23 -4.24
N LYS A 16 16.19 -14.78 -3.38
CA LYS A 16 15.79 -15.54 -2.17
C LYS A 16 15.17 -16.90 -2.49
N ALA A 17 14.38 -17.00 -3.56
CA ALA A 17 13.73 -18.23 -3.96
C ALA A 17 14.62 -19.14 -4.83
N GLY A 18 15.58 -18.56 -5.54
CA GLY A 18 16.42 -19.21 -6.56
C GLY A 18 15.78 -19.20 -7.95
N VAL A 19 16.52 -18.67 -8.94
CA VAL A 19 16.05 -18.48 -10.33
C VAL A 19 15.49 -19.76 -10.95
N LYS A 20 16.17 -20.90 -10.81
CA LYS A 20 15.70 -22.19 -11.38
C LYS A 20 14.37 -22.64 -10.80
N LYS A 21 14.15 -22.40 -9.49
CA LYS A 21 12.90 -22.76 -8.80
C LYS A 21 11.75 -21.91 -9.32
N VAL A 22 11.97 -20.60 -9.44
CA VAL A 22 10.98 -19.65 -9.97
C VAL A 22 10.65 -19.99 -11.43
N ALA A 23 11.67 -20.18 -12.27
CA ALA A 23 11.50 -20.54 -13.69
C ALA A 23 10.69 -21.83 -13.86
N GLY A 24 11.03 -22.88 -13.10
CA GLY A 24 10.30 -24.15 -13.13
C GLY A 24 8.85 -24.03 -12.67
N ALA A 25 8.58 -23.26 -11.60
CA ALA A 25 7.22 -23.05 -11.10
C ALA A 25 6.34 -22.24 -12.07
N LEU A 26 6.94 -21.31 -12.81
CA LEU A 26 6.24 -20.47 -13.78
C LEU A 26 6.19 -21.07 -15.19
N GLY A 27 6.87 -22.20 -15.45
CA GLY A 27 6.89 -22.83 -16.77
C GLY A 27 7.64 -22.03 -17.84
N ILE A 28 8.63 -21.24 -17.45
CA ILE A 28 9.43 -20.36 -18.33
C ILE A 28 10.92 -20.64 -18.23
N SER A 29 11.72 -20.07 -19.12
CA SER A 29 13.18 -20.24 -19.10
C SER A 29 13.84 -19.42 -17.98
N SER A 30 14.92 -19.95 -17.39
CA SER A 30 15.76 -19.20 -16.45
C SER A 30 16.31 -17.92 -17.07
N SER A 31 16.62 -17.92 -18.37
CA SER A 31 17.09 -16.73 -19.10
C SER A 31 16.05 -15.61 -19.10
N LEU A 32 14.76 -15.93 -19.23
CA LEU A 32 13.69 -14.94 -19.14
C LEU A 32 13.58 -14.38 -17.72
N VAL A 33 13.70 -15.22 -16.69
CA VAL A 33 13.71 -14.78 -15.29
C VAL A 33 14.91 -13.87 -15.00
N TYR A 34 16.10 -14.18 -15.52
CA TYR A 34 17.25 -13.27 -15.42
C TYR A 34 17.01 -11.95 -16.13
N LYS A 35 16.39 -11.97 -17.31
CA LYS A 35 16.04 -10.75 -18.06
C LYS A 35 15.08 -9.86 -17.27
N TRP A 36 14.12 -10.42 -16.54
CA TRP A 36 13.21 -9.65 -15.69
C TRP A 36 13.88 -8.92 -14.53
N CYS A 37 15.06 -9.38 -14.10
CA CYS A 37 15.85 -8.79 -13.02
C CYS A 37 16.85 -7.74 -13.52
N GLN A 38 16.86 -7.43 -14.81
CA GLN A 38 17.76 -6.46 -15.44
C GLN A 38 17.01 -5.15 -15.76
N PRO A 39 17.72 -4.01 -15.85
CA PRO A 39 17.13 -2.78 -16.37
C PRO A 39 16.53 -3.00 -17.77
N PRO A 40 15.43 -2.31 -18.13
CA PRO A 40 14.90 -2.38 -19.47
C PRO A 40 15.91 -1.84 -20.49
N ASP A 41 16.04 -2.52 -21.62
CA ASP A 41 16.89 -2.12 -22.76
C ASP A 41 16.24 -0.90 -23.49
N ASP A 42 16.46 0.31 -22.96
CA ASP A 42 16.24 1.66 -23.55
C ASP A 42 14.81 2.20 -23.85
N GLU A 43 14.76 3.54 -23.88
CA GLU A 43 13.68 4.53 -23.64
C GLU A 43 12.41 4.51 -24.53
N LYS A 44 12.22 3.51 -25.39
CA LYS A 44 11.01 3.39 -26.22
C LYS A 44 10.34 2.06 -25.89
N GLY A 45 9.32 2.13 -25.03
CA GLY A 45 8.60 1.02 -24.41
C GLY A 45 7.92 0.01 -25.35
N GLU A 46 8.69 -0.63 -26.23
CA GLU A 46 8.24 -1.60 -27.21
C GLU A 46 9.13 -2.83 -27.18
N SER A 47 9.24 -3.47 -26.02
CA SER A 47 9.63 -4.88 -25.98
C SER A 47 8.48 -5.70 -25.38
N SER A 48 7.48 -5.97 -26.24
CA SER A 48 6.27 -6.77 -25.97
C SER A 48 6.52 -8.17 -25.37
N GLY A 49 7.78 -8.62 -25.25
CA GLY A 49 8.18 -9.85 -24.57
C GLY A 49 9.02 -9.72 -23.30
N ALA A 50 9.49 -8.52 -22.90
CA ALA A 50 10.49 -8.36 -21.85
C ALA A 50 10.02 -7.58 -20.61
N ALA A 51 8.84 -6.96 -20.63
CA ALA A 51 8.25 -6.35 -19.44
C ALA A 51 8.09 -7.41 -18.35
N ASN A 52 8.71 -7.15 -17.20
CA ASN A 52 8.70 -8.06 -16.07
C ASN A 52 7.28 -8.15 -15.46
N PRO A 53 6.94 -9.21 -14.71
CA PRO A 53 5.58 -9.40 -14.22
C PRO A 53 5.10 -8.26 -13.31
N LEU A 54 6.00 -7.60 -12.58
CA LEU A 54 5.63 -6.47 -11.72
C LEU A 54 5.26 -5.23 -12.54
N ASP A 55 6.02 -4.93 -13.60
CA ASP A 55 5.69 -3.87 -14.55
C ASP A 55 4.32 -4.09 -15.18
N ARG A 56 4.02 -5.32 -15.62
CA ARG A 56 2.72 -5.65 -16.23
C ARG A 56 1.57 -5.38 -15.28
N MET A 57 1.73 -5.74 -14.00
CA MET A 57 0.71 -5.48 -12.98
C MET A 57 0.52 -3.99 -12.70
N LEU A 58 1.62 -3.22 -12.69
CA LEU A 58 1.56 -1.76 -12.57
C LEU A 58 0.86 -1.13 -13.78
N THR A 59 1.18 -1.54 -15.00
CA THR A 59 0.49 -1.04 -16.20
C THR A 59 -1.01 -1.32 -16.16
N ILE A 60 -1.43 -2.50 -15.70
CA ILE A 60 -2.87 -2.81 -15.54
C ILE A 60 -3.50 -1.90 -14.51
N TYR A 61 -2.85 -1.71 -13.36
CA TYR A 61 -3.32 -0.80 -12.32
C TYR A 61 -3.45 0.64 -12.82
N GLU A 62 -2.43 1.17 -13.51
CA GLU A 62 -2.41 2.53 -14.05
C GLU A 62 -3.50 2.77 -15.09
N LEU A 63 -3.74 1.79 -15.98
CA LEU A 63 -4.76 1.90 -17.01
C LEU A 63 -6.18 1.71 -16.48
N SER A 64 -6.37 0.88 -15.46
CA SER A 64 -7.68 0.60 -14.88
C SER A 64 -8.10 1.62 -13.83
N GLY A 65 -7.14 2.19 -13.09
CA GLY A 65 -7.39 2.97 -11.89
C GLY A 65 -8.00 2.16 -10.74
N ASP A 66 -8.05 0.82 -10.85
CA ASP A 66 -8.67 -0.07 -9.87
C ASP A 66 -7.60 -0.69 -8.96
N SER A 67 -7.61 -0.32 -7.68
CA SER A 67 -6.65 -0.80 -6.68
C SER A 67 -6.91 -2.24 -6.22
N GLU A 68 -7.99 -2.89 -6.66
CA GLU A 68 -8.32 -4.27 -6.27
C GLU A 68 -7.23 -5.28 -6.63
N ILE A 69 -6.47 -5.05 -7.71
CA ILE A 69 -5.35 -5.91 -8.09
C ILE A 69 -4.22 -5.89 -7.04
N ILE A 70 -3.96 -4.72 -6.45
CA ILE A 70 -2.98 -4.54 -5.36
C ILE A 70 -3.54 -5.15 -4.08
N GLN A 71 -4.81 -4.89 -3.78
CA GLN A 71 -5.47 -5.43 -2.60
C GLN A 71 -5.48 -6.95 -2.59
N TYR A 72 -5.76 -7.57 -3.74
CA TYR A 72 -5.74 -9.02 -3.87
C TYR A 72 -4.38 -9.62 -3.51
N LEU A 73 -3.27 -9.03 -3.99
CA LEU A 73 -1.92 -9.46 -3.65
C LEU A 73 -1.62 -9.29 -2.16
N CYS A 74 -2.01 -8.16 -1.56
CA CYS A 74 -1.84 -7.95 -0.13
C CYS A 74 -2.63 -8.97 0.70
N ARG A 75 -3.90 -9.25 0.35
CA ARG A 75 -4.71 -10.27 1.04
C ARG A 75 -4.11 -11.66 0.93
N ARG A 76 -3.51 -12.01 -0.21
CA ARG A 76 -2.75 -13.26 -0.38
C ARG A 76 -1.54 -13.36 0.52
N ALA A 77 -0.94 -12.23 0.90
CA ALA A 77 0.15 -12.15 1.86
C ALA A 77 -0.32 -11.99 3.32
N GLY A 78 -1.63 -12.10 3.60
CA GLY A 78 -2.20 -11.89 4.94
C GLY A 78 -2.25 -10.42 5.37
N GLY A 79 -2.05 -9.49 4.44
CA GLY A 79 -2.10 -8.06 4.65
C GLY A 79 -3.25 -7.38 3.91
N PHE A 80 -3.19 -6.05 3.86
CA PHE A 80 -4.11 -5.20 3.11
C PHE A 80 -3.34 -3.95 2.65
N PHE A 81 -3.63 -3.45 1.46
CA PHE A 81 -3.05 -2.20 0.97
C PHE A 81 -3.87 -1.03 1.49
N THR A 82 -3.22 -0.03 2.06
CA THR A 82 -3.89 1.20 2.49
C THR A 82 -3.31 2.33 1.68
N GLU A 83 -4.14 2.99 0.88
CA GLU A 83 -3.70 4.11 0.07
C GLU A 83 -3.16 5.22 0.96
N ASN A 84 -2.03 5.78 0.53
CA ASN A 84 -1.51 7.00 1.12
C ASN A 84 -2.50 8.13 0.78
N PRO A 85 -3.05 8.82 1.79
CA PRO A 85 -3.98 9.90 1.54
C PRO A 85 -3.31 11.08 0.86
N HIS A 86 -4.07 11.78 0.02
CA HIS A 86 -3.61 12.99 -0.67
C HIS A 86 -3.07 14.02 0.33
N ALA A 87 -1.93 14.64 -0.01
CA ALA A 87 -1.30 15.66 0.82
C ALA A 87 -2.32 16.77 1.18
N LYS A 88 -2.64 16.94 2.46
CA LYS A 88 -3.33 18.14 2.94
C LYS A 88 -2.39 19.33 2.81
N THR A 89 -2.95 20.52 2.60
CA THR A 89 -2.11 21.72 2.56
C THR A 89 -1.53 22.00 3.94
N LYS A 90 -0.35 22.63 4.00
CA LYS A 90 0.32 22.94 5.28
C LYS A 90 -0.55 23.80 6.22
N ALA A 91 -1.45 24.61 5.65
CA ALA A 91 -2.38 25.45 6.41
C ALA A 91 -3.47 24.66 7.15
N GLU A 92 -3.77 23.43 6.71
CA GLU A 92 -4.82 22.58 7.29
C GLU A 92 -4.29 21.62 8.37
N LEU A 93 -2.97 21.42 8.42
CA LEU A 93 -2.32 20.41 9.26
C LEU A 93 -1.86 21.00 10.60
N ARG A 94 -2.69 20.89 11.64
CA ARG A 94 -2.27 21.15 13.03
C ARG A 94 -2.00 19.83 13.75
N PHE A 95 -0.78 19.66 14.25
CA PHE A 95 -0.32 18.42 14.91
C PHE A 95 -1.30 17.92 15.99
N VAL A 96 -1.72 18.83 16.88
CA VAL A 96 -2.64 18.51 17.98
C VAL A 96 -4.02 18.09 17.43
N THR A 97 -4.54 18.78 16.42
CA THR A 97 -5.83 18.46 15.81
C THR A 97 -5.80 17.07 15.17
N GLU A 98 -4.79 16.76 14.37
CA GLU A 98 -4.67 15.43 13.74
C GLU A 98 -4.53 14.31 14.78
N THR A 99 -3.78 14.54 15.85
CA THR A 99 -3.63 13.57 16.94
C THR A 99 -4.97 13.29 17.63
N ILE A 100 -5.74 14.34 17.96
CA ILE A 100 -7.06 14.21 18.59
C ILE A 100 -8.04 13.48 17.65
N GLU A 101 -8.05 13.81 16.36
CA GLU A 101 -8.93 13.16 15.40
C GLU A 101 -8.62 11.66 15.24
N ILE A 102 -7.34 11.28 15.24
CA ILE A 102 -6.93 9.87 15.20
C ILE A 102 -7.41 9.12 16.46
N LEU A 103 -7.22 9.70 17.64
CA LEU A 103 -7.66 9.12 18.91
C LEU A 103 -9.19 8.97 18.96
N ASN A 104 -9.93 9.99 18.52
CA ASN A 104 -11.38 9.94 18.47
C ASN A 104 -11.87 8.83 17.52
N LYS A 105 -11.28 8.72 16.33
CA LYS A 105 -11.63 7.65 15.38
C LYS A 105 -11.34 6.25 15.93
N PHE A 106 -10.26 6.10 16.67
CA PHE A 106 -9.98 4.84 17.36
C PHE A 106 -11.04 4.54 18.43
N ALA A 107 -11.43 5.54 19.23
CA ALA A 107 -12.50 5.40 20.21
C ALA A 107 -13.84 5.05 19.53
N ASP A 108 -14.20 5.70 18.42
CA ASP A 108 -15.41 5.43 17.66
C ASP A 108 -15.46 3.98 17.15
N LEU A 109 -14.33 3.45 16.67
CA LEU A 109 -14.23 2.05 16.23
C LEU A 109 -14.49 1.10 17.40
N MET A 110 -13.89 1.37 18.56
CA MET A 110 -14.11 0.55 19.77
C MET A 110 -15.55 0.62 20.25
N HIS A 111 -16.17 1.80 20.21
CA HIS A 111 -17.58 1.98 20.56
C HIS A 111 -18.51 1.27 19.58
N TYR A 112 -18.19 1.25 18.29
CA TYR A 112 -18.96 0.48 17.31
C TYR A 112 -18.90 -1.03 17.59
N ALA A 113 -17.71 -1.56 17.89
CA ALA A 113 -17.55 -2.97 18.27
C ALA A 113 -18.32 -3.31 19.56
N GLU A 114 -18.23 -2.46 20.58
CA GLU A 114 -18.96 -2.64 21.84
C GLU A 114 -20.47 -2.59 21.63
N ARG A 115 -20.96 -1.64 20.82
CA ARG A 115 -22.40 -1.49 20.54
C ARG A 115 -22.96 -2.69 19.78
N SER A 116 -22.18 -3.22 18.83
CA SER A 116 -22.52 -4.44 18.08
C SER A 116 -22.71 -5.61 19.06
N LEU A 117 -21.70 -5.86 19.90
CA LEU A 117 -21.76 -6.91 20.93
C LEU A 117 -22.89 -6.72 21.96
N ARG A 118 -23.20 -5.49 22.36
CA ARG A 118 -24.31 -5.22 23.30
C ARG A 118 -25.68 -5.44 22.67
N GLY A 119 -25.79 -5.41 21.35
CA GLY A 119 -27.03 -5.58 20.62
C GLY A 119 -27.53 -7.03 20.67
N ASP A 120 -26.75 -7.95 20.12
CA ASP A 120 -27.13 -9.36 19.95
C ASP A 120 -26.09 -10.36 20.51
N GLY A 121 -25.03 -9.87 21.14
CA GLY A 121 -23.98 -10.69 21.74
C GLY A 121 -22.91 -11.19 20.75
N VAL A 122 -23.00 -10.82 19.47
CA VAL A 122 -22.06 -11.25 18.42
C VAL A 122 -21.63 -10.05 17.58
N ILE A 123 -20.56 -10.24 16.79
CA ILE A 123 -20.24 -9.33 15.69
C ILE A 123 -20.53 -10.12 14.43
N ASP A 124 -21.59 -9.76 13.72
CA ASP A 124 -21.98 -10.47 12.52
C ASP A 124 -21.03 -10.15 11.33
N HIS A 125 -21.28 -10.80 10.19
CA HIS A 125 -20.44 -10.58 9.01
C HIS A 125 -20.49 -9.14 8.49
N GLY A 126 -21.65 -8.49 8.50
CA GLY A 126 -21.81 -7.11 8.05
C GLY A 126 -21.12 -6.13 8.98
N GLU A 127 -21.25 -6.32 10.29
CA GLU A 127 -20.56 -5.52 11.31
C GLU A 127 -19.05 -5.71 11.25
N ALA A 128 -18.58 -6.95 11.04
CA ALA A 128 -17.16 -7.23 10.84
C ALA A 128 -16.60 -6.54 9.58
N VAL A 129 -17.39 -6.47 8.50
CA VAL A 129 -17.03 -5.72 7.28
C VAL A 129 -16.96 -4.22 7.58
N ASN A 130 -17.92 -3.65 8.31
CA ASN A 130 -17.89 -2.22 8.67
C ASN A 130 -16.69 -1.89 9.57
N LEU A 131 -16.43 -2.72 10.59
CA LEU A 131 -15.24 -2.59 11.45
C LEU A 131 -13.95 -2.62 10.64
N ARG A 132 -13.87 -3.51 9.64
CA ARG A 132 -12.73 -3.57 8.74
C ARG A 132 -12.56 -2.27 7.96
N GLN A 133 -13.63 -1.73 7.39
CA GLN A 133 -13.60 -0.49 6.63
C GLN A 133 -13.15 0.71 7.49
N ASP A 134 -13.66 0.82 8.72
CA ASP A 134 -13.28 1.91 9.63
C ASP A 134 -11.83 1.75 10.12
N TRP A 135 -11.38 0.52 10.37
CA TRP A 135 -9.97 0.24 10.64
C TRP A 135 -9.06 0.63 9.47
N ASP A 136 -9.47 0.34 8.24
CA ASP A 136 -8.70 0.68 7.04
C ASP A 136 -8.58 2.20 6.85
N ARG A 137 -9.66 2.94 7.11
CA ARG A 137 -9.66 4.41 7.13
C ARG A 137 -8.75 4.98 8.22
N LEU A 138 -8.76 4.39 9.42
CA LEU A 138 -7.91 4.82 10.53
C LEU A 138 -6.43 4.62 10.21
N LYS A 139 -6.04 3.45 9.67
CA LYS A 139 -4.67 3.19 9.21
C LYS A 139 -4.23 4.21 8.15
N SER A 140 -5.08 4.51 7.17
CA SER A 140 -4.76 5.49 6.12
C SER A 140 -4.47 6.86 6.73
N ARG A 141 -5.26 7.29 7.72
CA ARG A 141 -5.04 8.57 8.40
C ARG A 141 -3.76 8.58 9.23
N LEU A 142 -3.44 7.48 9.92
CA LEU A 142 -2.17 7.34 10.65
C LEU A 142 -0.98 7.44 9.69
N GLU A 143 -1.06 6.79 8.53
CA GLU A 143 -0.02 6.86 7.50
C GLU A 143 0.16 8.30 6.98
N HIS A 144 -0.94 9.05 6.81
CA HIS A 144 -0.88 10.48 6.50
C HIS A 144 -0.07 11.25 7.53
N PHE A 145 -0.39 11.03 8.81
CA PHE A 145 0.21 11.73 9.91
C PHE A 145 1.71 11.46 9.99
N ILE A 146 2.13 10.20 9.80
CA ILE A 146 3.55 9.83 9.74
C ILE A 146 4.24 10.47 8.52
N THR A 147 3.62 10.37 7.34
CA THR A 147 4.16 11.01 6.11
C THR A 147 4.34 12.52 6.29
N ALA A 148 3.37 13.20 6.90
CA ALA A 148 3.43 14.64 7.21
C ALA A 148 4.56 14.97 8.20
N CYS A 149 4.80 14.11 9.20
CA CYS A 149 5.94 14.21 10.10
C CYS A 149 7.27 14.08 9.35
N GLU A 150 7.42 13.06 8.50
CA GLU A 150 8.64 12.82 7.70
C GLU A 150 8.95 13.97 6.74
N GLN A 151 7.91 14.63 6.23
CA GLN A 151 8.03 15.80 5.35
C GLN A 151 8.27 17.12 6.10
N GLY A 152 8.29 17.10 7.44
CA GLY A 152 8.48 18.29 8.27
C GLY A 152 7.32 19.29 8.17
N GLN A 153 6.11 18.81 7.87
CA GLN A 153 4.94 19.68 7.71
C GLN A 153 4.49 20.33 9.03
N PHE A 154 4.78 19.68 10.17
CA PHE A 154 4.50 20.19 11.52
C PHE A 154 5.64 21.03 12.13
N ASP A 155 6.56 21.58 11.33
CA ASP A 155 7.69 22.37 11.85
C ASP A 155 7.24 23.74 12.40
N ILE A 156 7.00 23.77 13.71
CA ILE A 156 6.64 24.96 14.49
C ILE A 156 7.74 26.05 14.53
N ARG A 157 8.96 25.75 14.08
CA ARG A 157 10.05 26.76 14.04
C ARG A 157 9.94 27.69 12.84
N LYS A 158 9.25 27.26 11.78
CA LYS A 158 9.04 28.05 10.55
C LYS A 158 7.91 29.09 10.65
N GLU A 159 7.19 29.16 11.78
CA GLU A 159 6.15 30.17 12.03
C GLU A 159 6.68 31.44 12.71
N LYS A 160 7.98 31.49 13.05
CA LYS A 160 8.62 32.61 13.79
C LYS A 160 9.48 33.55 12.94
N ASP A 161 9.55 33.33 11.62
CA ASP A 161 10.17 34.24 10.64
C ASP A 161 9.08 34.91 9.80
#